data_AF-A0A2P4XR11-F1
#
_entry.id   AF-A0A2P4XR11-F1
#
_cell.length_a   1.000
_cell.length_b   1.000
_cell.length_c   1.000
_cell.angle_alpha   90.00
_cell.angle_beta   90.00
_cell.angle_gamma   90.00
#
_symmetry.space_group_name_H-M   'P 1'
#
loop_
_entity.id
_entity.type
_entity.pdbx_description
1 polymer ?
#
loop_
_entity_poly.entity_id
_entity_poly.type
_entity_poly.pdbx_seq_one_letter_code
_entity_poly.pdbx_strand_id
1 'polypeptide(L)'
;MVLAQDEIDACREAFLAFDKDRSGTIDVWELRQVLEAMGQQPTEEELFQMISEVDEDMSGAIDFAEFLQVIDNQKDRAAMFEDDSDMIDAFVACGGKPDKSGFVRKETLVKIIKGDFGLTINIEEMINKLDVDGSGEIEFDEFKAILT
;
A
#
# COMPACT_ATOMS: atom_id res chain seq x y z
N MET A 1 -2.58 -13.05 -12.38
CA MET A 1 -3.07 -12.58 -11.07
C MET A 1 -2.85 -13.72 -10.10
N VAL A 2 -1.81 -13.63 -9.27
CA VAL A 2 -1.50 -14.65 -8.26
C VAL A 2 -1.25 -13.86 -7.00
N LEU A 3 -2.29 -13.68 -6.19
CA LEU A 3 -2.14 -13.25 -4.80
C LEU A 3 -1.18 -14.25 -4.13
N ALA A 4 -0.18 -13.75 -3.40
CA ALA A 4 0.77 -14.62 -2.72
C ALA A 4 0.03 -15.45 -1.66
N GLN A 5 0.57 -16.63 -1.33
CA GLN A 5 -0.06 -17.56 -0.39
C GLN A 5 -0.40 -16.87 0.95
N ASP A 6 0.51 -16.05 1.47
CA ASP A 6 0.32 -15.24 2.68
C ASP A 6 -0.83 -14.24 2.57
N GLU A 7 -1.06 -13.67 1.39
CA GLU A 7 -2.14 -12.71 1.18
C GLU A 7 -3.49 -13.40 1.12
N ILE A 8 -3.55 -14.59 0.52
CA ILE A 8 -4.75 -15.43 0.50
C ILE A 8 -5.09 -15.88 1.92
N ASP A 9 -4.10 -16.24 2.75
CA ASP A 9 -4.32 -16.59 4.15
C ASP A 9 -4.82 -15.38 4.96
N ALA A 10 -4.22 -14.20 4.81
CA ALA A 10 -4.70 -12.98 5.46
C ALA A 10 -6.13 -12.59 5.01
N CYS A 11 -6.44 -12.73 3.71
CA CYS A 11 -7.79 -12.51 3.19
C CYS A 11 -8.78 -13.52 3.78
N ARG A 12 -8.37 -14.78 3.92
CA ARG A 12 -9.21 -15.83 4.52
C ARG A 12 -9.47 -15.55 6.00
N GLU A 13 -8.48 -15.10 6.77
CA GLU A 13 -8.67 -14.73 8.17
C GLU A 13 -9.61 -13.52 8.30
N ALA A 14 -9.46 -12.51 7.44
CA ALA A 14 -10.37 -11.37 7.39
C ALA A 14 -11.79 -11.85 7.04
N PHE A 15 -11.95 -12.62 5.96
CA PHE A 15 -13.23 -13.17 5.52
C PHE A 15 -13.94 -13.95 6.64
N LEU A 16 -13.22 -14.80 7.36
CA LEU A 16 -13.75 -15.53 8.53
C LEU A 16 -14.09 -14.63 9.73
N ALA A 17 -13.48 -13.43 9.81
CA ALA A 17 -13.84 -12.45 10.82
C ALA A 17 -15.15 -11.73 10.47
N PHE A 18 -15.44 -11.55 9.18
CA PHE A 18 -16.69 -11.00 8.64
C PHE A 18 -17.84 -12.02 8.67
N ASP A 19 -17.61 -13.21 8.11
CA ASP A 19 -18.56 -14.34 8.05
C ASP A 19 -18.71 -15.01 9.44
N LYS A 20 -19.70 -14.55 10.20
CA LYS A 20 -19.93 -14.98 11.59
C LYS A 20 -20.62 -16.33 11.65
N ASP A 21 -21.51 -16.59 10.71
CA ASP A 21 -22.29 -17.82 10.67
C ASP A 21 -21.58 -18.95 9.93
N ARG A 22 -20.45 -18.65 9.28
CA ARG A 22 -19.66 -19.57 8.44
C ARG A 22 -20.46 -20.10 7.26
N SER A 23 -21.33 -19.27 6.70
CA SER A 23 -22.08 -19.56 5.49
C SER A 23 -21.16 -19.68 4.27
N GLY A 24 -19.97 -19.08 4.32
CA GLY A 24 -19.03 -19.00 3.20
C GLY A 24 -19.27 -17.81 2.27
N THR A 25 -20.17 -16.90 2.67
CA THR A 25 -20.56 -15.68 1.96
C THR A 25 -20.77 -14.56 2.98
N ILE A 26 -20.42 -13.32 2.68
CA ILE A 26 -20.65 -12.18 3.58
C ILE A 26 -21.95 -11.51 3.17
N ASP A 27 -22.97 -11.63 4.02
CA ASP A 27 -24.24 -10.95 3.82
C ASP A 27 -24.18 -9.46 4.22
N VAL A 28 -25.14 -8.67 3.72
CA VAL A 28 -25.36 -7.25 4.10
C VAL A 28 -25.34 -7.03 5.62
N TRP A 29 -25.94 -7.96 6.37
CA TRP A 29 -26.03 -7.89 7.82
C TRP A 29 -24.70 -8.15 8.51
N GLU A 30 -23.86 -9.01 7.95
CA GLU A 30 -22.56 -9.34 8.50
C GLU A 30 -21.56 -8.21 8.23
N LEU A 31 -21.58 -7.66 7.02
CA LEU A 31 -20.82 -6.46 6.66
C LEU A 31 -21.16 -5.30 7.60
N ARG A 32 -22.46 -5.08 7.86
CA ARG A 32 -22.93 -4.07 8.83
C ARG A 32 -22.36 -4.29 10.21
N GLN A 33 -22.43 -5.50 10.74
CA GLN A 33 -21.94 -5.80 12.08
C GLN A 33 -20.44 -5.51 12.22
N VAL A 34 -19.65 -5.78 11.18
CA VAL A 34 -18.22 -5.47 11.24
C VAL A 34 -17.96 -3.97 11.16
N LEU A 35 -18.68 -3.24 10.30
CA LEU A 35 -18.56 -1.78 10.23
C LEU A 35 -18.98 -1.12 11.55
N GLU A 36 -20.04 -1.61 12.20
CA GLU A 36 -20.46 -1.19 13.55
C GLU A 36 -19.39 -1.53 14.61
N ALA A 37 -18.72 -2.68 14.51
CA ALA A 37 -17.63 -3.06 15.39
C ALA A 37 -16.36 -2.19 15.20
N MET A 38 -16.14 -1.66 14.00
CA MET A 38 -15.09 -0.68 13.70
C MET A 38 -15.48 0.76 14.07
N GLY A 39 -16.69 0.98 14.59
CA GLY A 39 -17.21 2.29 14.99
C GLY A 39 -17.82 3.10 13.85
N GLN A 40 -18.04 2.49 12.68
CA GLN A 40 -18.76 3.09 11.56
C GLN A 40 -20.23 2.69 11.59
N GLN A 41 -21.13 3.59 11.18
CA GLN A 41 -22.58 3.33 11.13
C GLN A 41 -23.10 3.58 9.71
N PRO A 42 -22.82 2.66 8.77
CA PRO A 42 -23.32 2.77 7.40
C PRO A 42 -24.84 2.60 7.36
N THR A 43 -25.50 3.25 6.42
CA THR A 43 -26.94 3.06 6.18
C THR A 43 -27.19 1.79 5.36
N GLU A 44 -28.42 1.30 5.34
CA GLU A 44 -28.81 0.15 4.51
C GLU A 44 -28.54 0.41 3.02
N GLU A 45 -28.74 1.65 2.56
CA GLU A 45 -28.45 2.07 1.19
C GLU A 45 -26.94 2.01 0.89
N GLU A 46 -26.09 2.49 1.81
CA GLU A 46 -24.63 2.42 1.64
C GLU A 46 -24.12 0.99 1.66
N LEU A 47 -24.63 0.14 2.55
CA LEU A 47 -24.28 -1.28 2.59
C LEU A 47 -24.68 -1.99 1.29
N PHE A 48 -25.86 -1.69 0.77
CA PHE A 48 -26.35 -2.26 -0.47
C PHE A 48 -25.52 -1.79 -1.67
N GLN A 49 -25.12 -0.52 -1.69
CA GLN A 49 -24.18 -0.01 -2.70
C GLN A 49 -22.82 -0.69 -2.58
N MET A 50 -22.27 -0.80 -1.37
CA MET A 50 -20.98 -1.44 -1.13
C MET A 50 -20.96 -2.89 -1.62
N ILE A 51 -22.04 -3.63 -1.41
CA ILE A 51 -22.17 -5.00 -1.90
C ILE A 51 -22.41 -5.01 -3.41
N SER A 52 -23.33 -4.19 -3.92
CA SER A 52 -23.62 -4.14 -5.37
C SER A 52 -22.43 -3.71 -6.23
N GLU A 53 -21.45 -3.00 -5.66
CA GLU A 53 -20.22 -2.62 -6.36
C GLU A 53 -19.27 -3.80 -6.60
N VAL A 54 -19.41 -4.88 -5.83
CA VAL A 54 -18.47 -6.02 -5.82
C VAL A 54 -19.14 -7.36 -6.11
N ASP A 55 -20.45 -7.45 -5.90
CA ASP A 55 -21.34 -8.56 -6.22
C ASP A 55 -21.54 -8.61 -7.75
N GLU A 56 -20.62 -9.29 -8.44
CA GLU A 56 -20.66 -9.43 -9.90
C GLU A 56 -21.76 -10.41 -10.34
N ASP A 57 -22.08 -11.38 -9.48
CA ASP A 57 -23.07 -12.42 -9.78
C ASP A 57 -24.50 -12.06 -9.34
N MET A 58 -24.67 -10.90 -8.69
CA MET A 58 -25.93 -10.40 -8.13
C MET A 58 -26.57 -11.38 -7.14
N SER A 59 -25.75 -12.12 -6.39
CA SER A 59 -26.21 -13.02 -5.34
C SER A 59 -26.74 -12.27 -4.10
N GLY A 60 -26.37 -10.99 -3.94
CA GLY A 60 -26.72 -10.16 -2.78
C GLY A 60 -25.82 -10.41 -1.56
N ALA A 61 -24.76 -11.18 -1.72
CA ALA A 61 -23.75 -11.49 -0.72
C ALA A 61 -22.37 -11.54 -1.38
N ILE A 62 -21.29 -11.35 -0.61
CA ILE A 62 -19.93 -11.37 -1.17
C ILE A 62 -19.33 -12.75 -0.93
N ASP A 63 -19.05 -13.50 -1.99
CA ASP A 63 -18.35 -14.77 -1.88
C ASP A 63 -16.83 -14.59 -1.70
N PHE A 64 -16.11 -15.67 -1.37
CA PHE A 64 -14.67 -15.58 -1.13
C PHE A 64 -13.87 -15.14 -2.39
N ALA A 65 -14.29 -15.55 -3.58
CA ALA A 65 -13.64 -15.14 -4.83
C ALA A 65 -13.91 -13.65 -5.12
N GLU A 66 -15.14 -13.18 -4.90
CA GLU A 66 -15.49 -11.76 -5.00
C GLU A 66 -14.72 -10.93 -3.97
N PHE A 67 -14.63 -11.38 -2.72
CA PHE A 67 -13.84 -10.73 -1.67
C PHE A 67 -12.36 -10.61 -2.05
N LEU A 68 -11.79 -11.65 -2.67
CA LEU A 68 -10.43 -11.60 -3.19
C LEU A 68 -10.31 -10.58 -4.34
N GLN A 69 -11.30 -10.49 -5.22
CA GLN A 69 -11.34 -9.44 -6.23
C GLN A 69 -11.45 -8.05 -5.61
N VAL A 70 -12.24 -7.87 -4.55
CA VAL A 70 -12.33 -6.60 -3.82
C VAL A 70 -10.98 -6.22 -3.25
N ILE A 71 -10.27 -7.16 -2.61
CA ILE A 71 -8.95 -6.90 -2.02
C ILE A 71 -7.90 -6.66 -3.10
N ASP A 72 -7.97 -7.36 -4.23
CA ASP A 72 -7.05 -7.13 -5.34
C ASP A 72 -7.32 -5.78 -6.03
N ASN A 73 -8.58 -5.43 -6.26
CA ASN A 73 -8.98 -4.12 -6.79
C ASN A 73 -8.72 -2.99 -5.79
N GLN A 74 -8.88 -3.26 -4.48
CA GLN A 74 -8.41 -2.37 -3.42
C GLN A 74 -6.90 -2.33 -3.36
N LYS A 75 -6.13 -3.36 -3.72
CA LYS A 75 -4.68 -3.25 -3.89
C LYS A 75 -4.32 -2.43 -5.11
N ASP A 76 -5.11 -2.42 -6.17
CA ASP A 76 -4.89 -1.50 -7.29
C ASP A 76 -5.24 -0.05 -6.87
N ARG A 77 -6.28 0.15 -6.04
CA ARG A 77 -6.67 1.45 -5.47
C ARG A 77 -5.84 1.89 -4.26
N ALA A 78 -5.22 0.98 -3.52
CA ALA A 78 -4.35 1.21 -2.37
C ALA A 78 -2.87 1.14 -2.76
N ALA A 79 -2.51 0.58 -3.91
CA ALA A 79 -1.25 0.88 -4.59
C ALA A 79 -1.30 2.26 -5.27
N MET A 80 -2.50 2.79 -5.56
CA MET A 80 -2.68 4.22 -5.84
C MET A 80 -2.62 5.13 -4.61
N PHE A 81 -2.62 4.54 -3.41
CA PHE A 81 -2.22 5.18 -2.16
C PHE A 81 -1.11 4.35 -1.50
N GLU A 82 -0.03 4.04 -2.24
CA GLU A 82 1.28 4.14 -1.61
C GLU A 82 1.32 5.59 -1.13
N ASP A 83 0.96 5.81 0.13
CA ASP A 83 1.11 7.10 0.74
C ASP A 83 2.61 7.36 0.63
N ASP A 84 2.98 8.27 -0.28
CA ASP A 84 4.37 8.66 -0.42
C ASP A 84 4.92 9.11 0.95
N SER A 85 4.14 9.25 2.04
CA SER A 85 4.59 9.36 3.44
C SER A 85 5.82 8.54 3.76
N ASP A 86 5.82 7.22 3.55
CA ASP A 86 6.97 6.40 3.98
C ASP A 86 8.23 6.74 3.15
N MET A 87 8.07 7.03 1.86
CA MET A 87 9.16 7.52 1.01
C MET A 87 9.55 8.96 1.32
N ILE A 88 8.60 9.80 1.71
CA ILE A 88 8.77 11.21 2.06
C ILE A 88 9.54 11.31 3.37
N ASP A 89 9.23 10.48 4.37
CA ASP A 89 9.97 10.44 5.63
C ASP A 89 11.42 9.99 5.39
N ALA A 90 11.65 8.99 4.53
CA ALA A 90 12.99 8.57 4.15
C ALA A 90 13.74 9.66 3.36
N PHE A 91 13.05 10.34 2.44
CA PHE A 91 13.61 11.43 1.64
C PHE A 91 13.96 12.65 2.51
N VAL A 92 13.07 13.04 3.43
CA VAL A 92 13.28 14.11 4.40
C VAL A 92 14.41 13.78 5.37
N ALA A 93 14.49 12.54 5.85
CA ALA A 93 15.60 12.09 6.69
C ALA A 93 16.96 12.20 5.99
N CYS A 94 16.99 12.03 4.66
CA CYS A 94 18.20 12.18 3.85
C CYS A 94 18.50 13.65 3.45
N GLY A 95 17.60 14.60 3.74
CA GLY A 95 17.77 16.04 3.48
C GLY A 95 16.85 16.63 2.42
N GLY A 96 15.89 15.86 1.91
CA GLY A 96 14.81 16.33 1.04
C GLY A 96 13.71 17.10 1.80
N LYS A 97 12.66 17.55 1.09
CA LYS A 97 11.49 18.20 1.71
C LYS A 97 10.25 17.32 1.64
N PRO A 98 9.31 17.48 2.59
CA PRO A 98 8.06 16.73 2.60
C PRO A 98 7.13 17.04 1.43
N ASP A 99 7.35 18.18 0.77
CA ASP A 99 6.60 18.61 -0.41
C ASP A 99 7.11 17.94 -1.71
N LYS A 100 7.84 16.82 -1.60
CA LYS A 100 8.56 16.12 -2.70
C LYS A 100 9.54 17.01 -3.49
N SER A 101 9.82 18.19 -2.95
CA SER A 101 10.74 19.17 -3.51
C SER A 101 12.06 19.16 -2.75
N GLY A 102 13.06 19.79 -3.34
CA GLY A 102 14.42 19.70 -2.82
C GLY A 102 15.10 18.43 -3.33
N PHE A 103 16.31 18.24 -2.85
CA PHE A 103 17.25 17.35 -3.48
C PHE A 103 18.22 16.83 -2.43
N VAL A 104 18.50 15.54 -2.49
CA VAL A 104 19.46 14.92 -1.59
C VAL A 104 20.82 14.97 -2.25
N ARG A 105 21.72 15.80 -1.72
CA ARG A 105 23.07 15.89 -2.27
C ARG A 105 23.80 14.56 -2.12
N LYS A 106 24.47 14.14 -3.20
CA LYS A 106 25.27 12.91 -3.21
C LYS A 106 26.23 12.80 -2.02
N GLU A 107 26.87 13.90 -1.65
CA GLU A 107 27.84 13.91 -0.55
C GLU A 107 27.18 13.64 0.81
N THR A 108 25.94 14.08 1.01
CA THR A 108 25.17 13.84 2.24
C THR A 108 24.71 12.39 2.29
N LEU A 109 24.17 11.87 1.18
CA LEU A 109 23.77 10.47 1.06
C LEU A 109 24.96 9.53 1.33
N VAL A 110 26.12 9.83 0.74
CA VAL A 110 27.35 9.07 0.94
C VAL A 110 27.80 9.11 2.39
N LYS A 111 27.70 10.26 3.06
CA LYS A 111 28.06 10.39 4.48
C LYS A 111 27.14 9.59 5.39
N ILE A 112 25.83 9.57 5.14
CA ILE A 112 24.87 8.80 5.94
C ILE A 112 25.09 7.30 5.72
N ILE A 113 25.25 6.85 4.47
CA ILE A 113 25.42 5.42 4.17
C ILE A 113 26.77 4.89 4.68
N LYS A 114 27.85 5.67 4.54
CA LYS A 114 29.19 5.29 5.04
C LYS A 114 29.34 5.49 6.54
N GLY A 115 28.68 6.49 7.12
CA GLY A 115 28.84 6.92 8.52
C GLY A 115 27.84 6.28 9.48
N ASP A 116 26.55 6.36 9.17
CA ASP A 116 25.46 5.86 10.02
C ASP A 116 25.15 4.37 9.75
N PHE A 117 25.14 3.96 8.49
CA PHE A 117 24.85 2.56 8.11
C PHE A 117 26.09 1.66 8.05
N GLY A 118 27.30 2.20 8.13
CA GLY A 118 28.54 1.44 8.15
C GLY A 118 28.80 0.58 6.90
N LEU A 119 28.17 0.91 5.77
CA LEU A 119 28.33 0.19 4.52
C LEU A 119 29.62 0.63 3.81
N THR A 120 30.59 -0.28 3.70
CA THR A 120 31.88 -0.05 3.02
C THR A 120 31.80 -0.23 1.50
N ILE A 121 30.59 -0.28 0.93
CA ILE A 121 30.38 -0.51 -0.50
C ILE A 121 30.70 0.78 -1.28
N ASN A 122 31.29 0.64 -2.46
CA ASN A 122 31.51 1.76 -3.39
C ASN A 122 30.18 2.22 -3.99
N ILE A 123 29.44 3.00 -3.21
CA ILE A 123 28.14 3.58 -3.59
C ILE A 123 28.25 4.72 -4.60
N GLU A 124 29.45 5.19 -4.92
CA GLU A 124 29.69 6.26 -5.91
C GLU A 124 29.19 5.85 -7.31
N GLU A 125 29.35 4.59 -7.71
CA GLU A 125 28.79 4.09 -8.98
C GLU A 125 27.27 3.92 -8.92
N MET A 126 26.72 3.56 -7.75
CA MET A 126 25.27 3.47 -7.57
C MET A 126 24.63 4.85 -7.71
N ILE A 127 25.20 5.86 -7.05
CA ILE A 127 24.72 7.23 -7.11
C ILE A 127 24.86 7.83 -8.50
N ASN A 128 25.99 7.60 -9.20
CA ASN A 128 26.13 8.06 -10.60
C ASN A 128 25.16 7.38 -11.58
N LYS A 129 24.63 6.20 -11.24
CA LYS A 129 23.57 5.55 -12.04
C LYS A 129 22.18 6.10 -11.72
N LEU A 130 22.00 6.68 -10.54
CA LEU A 130 20.75 7.22 -10.06
C LEU A 130 20.57 8.67 -10.49
N ASP A 131 21.64 9.45 -10.46
CA ASP A 131 21.77 10.82 -10.96
C ASP A 131 21.83 10.80 -12.50
N VAL A 132 20.69 10.53 -13.14
CA VAL A 132 20.58 10.35 -14.59
C VAL A 132 20.82 11.67 -15.32
N ASP A 133 20.45 12.78 -14.67
CA ASP A 133 20.63 14.12 -15.21
C ASP A 133 22.03 14.71 -14.95
N GLY A 134 22.82 14.07 -14.06
CA GLY A 134 24.18 14.46 -13.73
C GLY A 134 24.25 15.76 -12.92
N SER A 135 23.15 16.15 -12.28
CA SER A 135 23.06 17.33 -11.43
C SER A 135 23.91 17.20 -10.16
N GLY A 136 24.21 15.97 -9.74
CA GLY A 136 24.90 15.67 -8.48
C GLY A 136 23.98 15.74 -7.26
N GLU A 137 22.67 15.92 -7.47
CA GLU A 137 21.66 15.98 -6.44
C GLU A 137 20.53 15.00 -6.79
N ILE A 138 20.16 14.12 -5.86
CA ILE A 138 19.17 13.07 -6.07
C ILE A 138 17.77 13.66 -5.83
N GLU A 139 16.93 13.65 -6.86
CA GLU A 139 15.52 14.09 -6.77
C GLU A 139 14.61 12.98 -6.20
N PHE A 140 13.36 13.33 -5.87
CA PHE A 140 12.40 12.38 -5.29
C PHE A 140 12.14 11.17 -6.21
N ASP A 141 11.99 11.41 -7.52
CA ASP A 141 11.81 10.34 -8.51
C ASP A 141 13.03 9.41 -8.62
N GLU A 142 14.25 9.96 -8.52
CA GLU A 142 15.48 9.18 -8.52
C GLU A 142 15.67 8.41 -7.21
N PHE A 143 15.28 9.01 -6.09
CA PHE A 143 15.24 8.34 -4.78
C PHE A 143 14.24 7.18 -4.78
N LYS A 144 13.07 7.37 -5.40
CA LYS A 144 12.06 6.32 -5.58
C LYS A 144 12.61 5.13 -6.37
N ALA A 145 13.45 5.37 -7.37
CA ALA A 145 14.14 4.33 -8.12
C ALA A 145 15.18 3.52 -7.31
N ILE A 146 15.56 3.96 -6.11
CA ILE A 146 16.45 3.20 -5.20
C ILE A 146 15.68 2.15 -4.40
N LEU A 147 14.45 2.48 -4.04
CA LEU A 147 13.57 1.66 -3.19
C LEU A 147 12.70 0.70 -4.00
N THR A 148 12.70 0.83 -5.33
CA THR A 148 12.00 -0.04 -6.30
C THR A 148 12.96 -1.05 -6.92
#